data_AF-A0A3D9B5S8-F1
#
_entry.id   AF-A0A3D9B5S8-F1
#
_cell.length_a   1.000
_cell.length_b   1.000
_cell.length_c   1.000
_cell.angle_alpha   90.00
_cell.angle_beta   90.00
_cell.angle_gamma   90.00
#
_symmetry.space_group_name_H-M   'P 1'
#
loop_
_entity.id
_entity.type
_entity.pdbx_description
1 polymer ?
#
loop_
_entity_poly.entity_id
_entity_poly.type
_entity_poly.pdbx_seq_one_letter_code
_entity_poly.pdbx_strand_id
1 'polypeptide(L)'
;MNYYKEDELKKVLIHELGHFVAHQILFENFEYSEPINIGICYENEKYLGQVNARRRNNHPKRIAYPGQSNMQEFEDVASTLYGCIFQSIFTRIDVCNCYNSIDGSYDFSQIKLAFIEFGEDIEQYKDLFFSHFHILNQSEIPEMISQISLNDFFEPKPNNQYLILSRDVLNNSNIKKIIKIVTPMYLNFYKKIKKRNPTV
;
A
#
# COMPACT_ATOMS: atom_id res chain seq x y z
N MET A 1 10.22 -29.00 13.19
CA MET A 1 10.26 -27.83 12.30
C MET A 1 8.83 -27.36 12.12
N ASN A 2 8.44 -26.29 12.81
CA ASN A 2 7.07 -25.78 12.72
C ASN A 2 6.81 -25.30 11.29
N TYR A 3 5.76 -25.85 10.69
CA TYR A 3 5.24 -25.45 9.39
C TYR A 3 4.90 -23.96 9.46
N TYR A 4 5.78 -23.12 8.90
CA TYR A 4 5.40 -21.75 8.55
C TYR A 4 4.18 -21.84 7.63
N LYS A 5 3.17 -20.98 7.84
CA LYS A 5 2.06 -20.86 6.91
C LYS A 5 2.56 -20.02 5.74
N GLU A 6 3.08 -20.69 4.71
CA GLU A 6 3.47 -20.09 3.44
C GLU A 6 2.42 -19.09 2.93
N ASP A 7 1.14 -19.43 3.12
CA ASP A 7 -0.02 -18.59 2.82
C ASP A 7 -0.04 -17.25 3.59
N GLU A 8 0.40 -17.23 4.85
CA GLU A 8 0.43 -16.02 5.68
C GLU A 8 1.55 -15.08 5.23
N LEU A 9 2.75 -15.61 4.98
CA LEU A 9 3.86 -14.84 4.44
C LEU A 9 3.50 -14.26 3.07
N LYS A 10 2.89 -15.07 2.20
CA LYS A 10 2.41 -14.62 0.88
C LYS A 10 1.36 -13.53 1.02
N LYS A 11 0.40 -13.68 1.93
CA LYS A 11 -0.60 -12.65 2.20
C LYS A 11 0.05 -11.32 2.62
N VAL A 12 1.00 -11.33 3.55
CA VAL A 12 1.70 -10.11 3.99
C VAL A 12 2.53 -9.52 2.86
N LEU A 13 3.25 -10.33 2.09
CA LEU A 13 3.97 -9.84 0.91
C LEU A 13 3.04 -9.11 -0.07
N ILE A 14 1.90 -9.72 -0.41
CA ILE A 14 0.96 -9.10 -1.36
C ILE A 14 0.43 -7.77 -0.81
N HIS A 15 0.19 -7.67 0.50
CA HIS A 15 -0.17 -6.41 1.16
C HIS A 15 0.92 -5.35 0.96
N GLU A 16 2.16 -5.68 1.29
CA GLU A 16 3.28 -4.74 1.16
C GLU A 16 3.55 -4.36 -0.30
N LEU A 17 3.35 -5.28 -1.24
CA LEU A 17 3.44 -4.97 -2.67
C LEU A 17 2.39 -3.94 -3.10
N GLY A 18 1.19 -3.95 -2.52
CA GLY A 18 0.19 -2.91 -2.74
C GLY A 18 0.69 -1.53 -2.31
N HIS A 19 1.26 -1.41 -1.11
CA HIS A 19 1.91 -0.17 -0.66
C HIS A 19 3.06 0.24 -1.57
N PHE A 20 3.94 -0.71 -1.91
CA PHE A 20 5.10 -0.47 -2.76
C PHE A 20 4.69 0.09 -4.13
N VAL A 21 3.67 -0.50 -4.76
CA VAL A 21 3.15 -0.04 -6.05
C VAL A 21 2.65 1.40 -5.96
N ALA A 22 1.92 1.75 -4.89
CA ALA A 22 1.45 3.13 -4.70
C ALA A 22 2.60 4.13 -4.50
N HIS A 23 3.60 3.78 -3.66
CA HIS A 23 4.81 4.59 -3.50
C HIS A 23 5.56 4.77 -4.82
N GLN A 24 5.72 3.70 -5.60
CA GLN A 24 6.38 3.78 -6.90
C GLN A 24 5.64 4.73 -7.87
N ILE A 25 4.32 4.66 -7.93
CA ILE A 25 3.50 5.56 -8.77
C ILE A 25 3.67 7.02 -8.32
N LEU A 26 3.64 7.26 -7.00
CA LEU A 26 3.87 8.59 -6.44
C LEU A 26 5.26 9.14 -6.78
N PHE A 27 6.29 8.29 -6.73
CA PHE A 27 7.64 8.69 -7.10
C PHE A 27 7.77 8.99 -8.59
N GLU A 28 7.29 8.11 -9.47
CA GLU A 28 7.41 8.28 -10.93
C GLU A 28 6.67 9.51 -11.45
N ASN A 29 5.56 9.88 -10.82
CA ASN A 29 4.70 10.98 -11.31
C ASN A 29 4.92 12.30 -10.58
N PHE A 30 5.42 12.27 -9.34
CA PHE A 30 5.50 13.45 -8.47
C PHE A 30 6.83 13.56 -7.71
N GLU A 31 7.78 12.63 -7.89
CA GLU A 31 9.05 12.53 -7.14
C GLU A 31 8.86 12.52 -5.62
N TYR A 32 7.74 11.94 -5.17
CA TYR A 32 7.27 12.18 -3.81
C TYR A 32 7.81 11.21 -2.77
N SER A 33 7.72 9.91 -3.06
CA SER A 33 7.96 8.85 -2.09
C SER A 33 8.63 7.65 -2.76
N GLU A 34 9.96 7.71 -2.87
CA GLU A 34 10.76 6.68 -3.54
C GLU A 34 10.82 5.41 -2.68
N PRO A 35 10.21 4.29 -3.10
CA PRO A 35 10.27 3.07 -2.31
C PRO A 35 11.69 2.47 -2.37
N ILE A 36 12.27 2.21 -1.20
CA ILE A 36 13.63 1.67 -1.05
C ILE A 36 13.60 0.14 -0.94
N ASN A 37 12.74 -0.40 -0.08
CA ASN A 37 12.63 -1.83 0.18
C ASN A 37 11.30 -2.19 0.84
N ILE A 38 10.99 -3.49 0.81
CA ILE A 38 9.96 -4.13 1.62
C ILE A 38 10.66 -4.93 2.72
N GLY A 39 10.33 -4.68 3.97
CA GLY A 39 10.76 -5.47 5.12
C GLY A 39 9.61 -6.34 5.61
N ILE A 40 9.87 -7.62 5.89
CA ILE A 40 8.91 -8.52 6.55
C ILE A 40 9.61 -9.24 7.69
N CYS A 41 9.06 -9.19 8.90
CA CYS A 41 9.56 -9.93 10.05
C CYS A 41 8.47 -10.82 10.66
N TYR A 42 8.89 -11.89 11.33
CA TYR A 42 8.00 -12.71 12.15
C TYR A 42 8.19 -12.34 13.62
N GLU A 43 7.18 -11.73 14.22
CA GLU A 43 7.17 -11.25 15.60
C GLU A 43 5.82 -11.53 16.25
N ASN A 44 5.80 -11.88 17.54
CA ASN A 44 4.57 -12.15 18.30
C ASN A 44 3.63 -13.13 17.59
N GLU A 45 4.18 -14.22 17.05
CA GLU A 45 3.45 -15.29 16.34
C GLU A 45 2.74 -14.87 15.04
N LYS A 46 3.12 -13.74 14.44
CA LYS A 46 2.57 -13.26 13.17
C LYS A 46 3.64 -12.66 12.27
N TYR A 47 3.38 -12.66 10.97
CA TYR A 47 4.17 -11.85 10.04
C TYR A 47 3.72 -10.39 10.05
N LEU A 48 4.70 -9.49 10.11
CA LEU A 48 4.54 -8.05 10.01
C LEU A 48 5.33 -7.55 8.80
N GLY A 49 4.73 -6.67 8.01
CA GLY A 49 5.35 -6.07 6.84
C GLY A 49 5.48 -4.55 7.00
N GLN A 50 6.41 -3.96 6.25
CA GLN A 50 6.49 -2.52 6.04
C GLN A 50 7.20 -2.19 4.72
N VAL A 51 6.77 -1.11 4.07
CA VAL A 51 7.50 -0.48 2.96
C VAL A 51 8.29 0.71 3.46
N ASN A 52 9.61 0.67 3.31
CA ASN A 52 10.47 1.81 3.59
C ASN A 52 10.60 2.68 2.36
N ALA A 53 10.23 3.96 2.45
CA ALA A 53 10.31 4.92 1.35
C ALA A 53 11.08 6.19 1.74
N ARG A 54 11.89 6.72 0.81
CA ARG A 54 12.56 8.01 0.96
C ARG A 54 11.62 9.13 0.50
N ARG A 55 11.23 10.00 1.43
CA ARG A 55 10.49 11.22 1.12
C ARG A 55 11.44 12.31 0.60
N ARG A 56 10.95 13.20 -0.27
CA ARG A 56 11.75 14.32 -0.82
C ARG A 56 12.20 15.30 0.27
N ASN A 57 13.50 15.63 0.31
CA ASN A 57 14.11 16.51 1.33
C ASN A 57 13.64 17.98 1.29
N ASN A 58 13.26 18.49 0.11
CA ASN A 58 12.92 19.92 -0.10
C ASN A 58 11.42 20.20 -0.21
N HIS A 59 10.56 19.22 0.07
CA HIS A 59 9.14 19.50 0.14
C HIS A 59 8.88 20.31 1.41
N PRO A 60 8.09 21.40 1.37
CA PRO A 60 7.78 22.16 2.58
C PRO A 60 7.21 21.17 3.60
N LYS A 61 7.99 20.87 4.65
CA LYS A 61 7.47 20.34 5.90
C LYS A 61 6.56 21.44 6.41
N ARG A 62 5.30 21.47 5.99
CA ARG A 62 4.32 22.27 6.71
C ARG A 62 4.40 21.72 8.14
N ILE A 63 4.70 22.62 9.08
CA ILE A 63 4.73 22.28 10.49
C ILE A 63 3.38 21.63 10.77
N ALA A 64 3.37 20.32 11.02
CA ALA A 64 2.18 19.65 11.50
C ALA A 64 1.92 20.24 12.88
N TYR A 65 0.96 21.15 12.98
CA TYR A 65 0.46 21.56 14.29
C TYR A 65 -0.24 20.34 14.90
N PRO A 66 -0.17 20.14 16.22
CA PRO A 66 -0.89 19.04 16.85
C PRO A 66 -2.38 19.08 16.45
N GLY A 67 -2.86 18.05 15.74
CA GLY A 67 -4.23 17.99 15.23
C GLY A 67 -4.46 18.54 13.82
N GLN A 68 -3.43 18.67 12.98
CA GLN A 68 -3.57 19.04 11.56
C GLN A 68 -2.84 18.08 10.62
N SER A 69 -3.60 17.59 9.64
CA SER A 69 -3.14 16.68 8.60
C SER A 69 -2.51 17.47 7.48
N ASN A 70 -1.24 17.16 7.19
CA ASN A 70 -0.61 17.67 6.00
C ASN A 70 -1.12 16.89 4.78
N MET A 71 -1.07 17.50 3.59
CA MET A 71 -1.28 16.77 2.31
C MET A 71 -0.46 15.48 2.23
N GLN A 72 0.68 15.44 2.93
CA GLN A 72 1.49 14.26 3.26
C GLN A 72 0.74 13.03 3.72
N GLU A 73 -0.28 13.18 4.53
CA GLU A 73 -1.04 12.06 5.04
C GLU A 73 -2.03 11.53 4.02
N PHE A 74 -2.42 12.31 3.00
CA PHE A 74 -3.32 11.83 1.96
C PHE A 74 -2.61 10.90 0.97
N GLU A 75 -1.38 11.22 0.56
CA GLU A 75 -0.56 10.26 -0.19
C GLU A 75 -0.25 9.01 0.63
N ASP A 76 -0.07 9.16 1.94
CA ASP A 76 0.07 8.04 2.87
C ASP A 76 -1.24 7.23 2.96
N VAL A 77 -2.41 7.86 3.05
CA VAL A 77 -3.74 7.22 2.98
C VAL A 77 -3.89 6.43 1.70
N ALA A 78 -3.62 7.05 0.55
CA ALA A 78 -3.72 6.38 -0.74
C ALA A 78 -2.76 5.19 -0.83
N SER A 79 -1.54 5.32 -0.31
CA SER A 79 -0.55 4.23 -0.30
C SER A 79 -0.96 3.09 0.63
N THR A 80 -1.47 3.42 1.81
CA THR A 80 -2.02 2.47 2.78
C THR A 80 -3.20 1.69 2.20
N LEU A 81 -4.14 2.38 1.52
CA LEU A 81 -5.32 1.76 0.94
C LEU A 81 -4.99 0.69 -0.10
N TYR A 82 -3.90 0.86 -0.86
CA TYR A 82 -3.52 -0.09 -1.90
C TYR A 82 -2.99 -1.43 -1.34
N GLY A 83 -2.41 -1.45 -0.13
CA GLY A 83 -2.07 -2.71 0.54
C GLY A 83 -3.32 -3.54 0.83
N CYS A 84 -4.38 -2.90 1.32
CA CYS A 84 -5.66 -3.54 1.56
C CYS A 84 -6.34 -4.04 0.28
N ILE A 85 -6.30 -3.25 -0.81
CA ILE A 85 -6.86 -3.67 -2.11
C ILE A 85 -6.17 -4.96 -2.59
N PHE A 86 -4.85 -4.98 -2.59
CA PHE A 86 -4.06 -6.11 -3.10
C PHE A 86 -4.30 -7.37 -2.27
N GLN A 87 -4.26 -7.25 -0.94
CA GLN A 87 -4.58 -8.35 -0.04
C GLN A 87 -5.99 -8.89 -0.28
N SER A 88 -6.97 -8.00 -0.50
CA SER A 88 -8.37 -8.39 -0.69
C SER A 88 -8.60 -9.10 -2.01
N ILE A 89 -7.94 -8.65 -3.10
CA ILE A 89 -7.93 -9.36 -4.38
C ILE A 89 -7.33 -10.77 -4.21
N PHE A 90 -6.19 -10.88 -3.52
CA PHE A 90 -5.51 -12.16 -3.33
C PHE A 90 -6.31 -13.15 -2.47
N THR A 91 -6.79 -12.70 -1.33
CA THR A 91 -7.47 -13.55 -0.33
C THR A 91 -8.97 -13.70 -0.58
N ARG A 92 -9.52 -12.96 -1.55
CA ARG A 92 -10.96 -12.91 -1.87
C ARG A 92 -11.83 -12.55 -0.65
N ILE A 93 -11.28 -11.75 0.27
CA ILE A 93 -12.03 -11.20 1.40
C ILE A 93 -12.60 -9.84 1.03
N ASP A 94 -13.63 -9.43 1.76
CA ASP A 94 -14.12 -8.05 1.69
C ASP A 94 -12.98 -7.08 2.04
N VAL A 95 -12.78 -6.09 1.19
CA VAL A 95 -11.79 -5.03 1.41
C VAL A 95 -12.11 -4.23 2.68
N CYS A 96 -13.39 -4.15 3.08
CA CYS A 96 -13.77 -3.61 4.39
C CYS A 96 -13.20 -4.44 5.53
N ASN A 97 -13.16 -5.76 5.40
CA ASN A 97 -12.60 -6.62 6.44
C ASN A 97 -11.11 -6.41 6.52
N CYS A 98 -10.37 -6.36 5.40
CA CYS A 98 -8.95 -6.02 5.45
C CYS A 98 -8.70 -4.63 6.05
N TYR A 99 -9.56 -3.67 5.72
CA TYR A 99 -9.52 -2.28 6.20
C TYR A 99 -9.87 -2.13 7.69
N ASN A 100 -10.82 -2.92 8.20
CA ASN A 100 -11.32 -2.87 9.59
C ASN A 100 -10.62 -3.87 10.51
N SER A 101 -10.06 -4.95 9.98
CA SER A 101 -9.30 -5.99 10.72
C SER A 101 -7.82 -5.64 10.84
N ILE A 102 -7.44 -4.40 10.57
CA ILE A 102 -6.14 -3.84 10.87
C ILE A 102 -6.05 -3.68 12.39
N ASP A 103 -5.94 -4.81 13.09
CA ASP A 103 -5.78 -4.86 14.52
C ASP A 103 -4.35 -4.41 14.85
N GLY A 104 -4.19 -3.11 15.10
CA GLY A 104 -2.97 -2.51 15.62
C GLY A 104 -1.87 -2.12 14.63
N SER A 105 -2.14 -1.96 13.33
CA SER A 105 -1.16 -1.32 12.43
C SER A 105 -1.40 0.19 12.34
N TYR A 106 -0.30 0.92 12.18
CA TYR A 106 -0.19 2.38 12.07
C TYR A 106 -1.09 2.98 10.96
N ASP A 107 -1.59 2.15 10.06
CA ASP A 107 -2.32 2.48 8.83
C ASP A 107 -3.76 2.97 9.02
N PHE A 108 -4.60 2.25 9.78
CA PHE A 108 -6.00 2.65 9.97
C PHE A 108 -6.13 3.91 10.83
N SER A 109 -5.28 4.03 11.86
CA SER A 109 -5.18 5.24 12.66
C SER A 109 -4.75 6.43 11.81
N GLN A 110 -3.78 6.27 10.91
CA GLN A 110 -3.34 7.35 10.01
C GLN A 110 -4.44 7.75 9.04
N ILE A 111 -5.16 6.78 8.46
CA ILE A 111 -6.27 7.09 7.56
C ILE A 111 -7.36 7.89 8.30
N LYS A 112 -7.80 7.39 9.46
CA LYS A 112 -8.87 8.04 10.24
C LYS A 112 -8.45 9.43 10.74
N LEU A 113 -7.21 9.59 11.19
CA LEU A 113 -6.66 10.88 11.61
C LEU A 113 -6.64 11.88 10.45
N ALA A 114 -6.12 11.47 9.29
CA ALA A 114 -6.09 12.32 8.10
C ALA A 114 -7.49 12.82 7.73
N PHE A 115 -8.49 11.94 7.66
CA PHE A 115 -9.87 12.32 7.32
C PHE A 115 -10.50 13.28 8.33
N ILE A 116 -10.33 13.03 9.64
CA ILE A 116 -10.82 13.92 10.70
C ILE A 116 -10.21 15.32 10.54
N GLU A 117 -8.93 15.40 10.26
CA GLU A 117 -8.20 16.66 10.17
C GLU A 117 -8.47 17.46 8.88
N PHE A 118 -8.93 16.80 7.81
CA PHE A 118 -9.45 17.46 6.60
C PHE A 118 -10.91 17.94 6.74
N GLY A 119 -11.60 17.60 7.84
CA GLY A 119 -13.03 17.89 7.98
C GLY A 119 -13.90 17.11 6.98
N GLU A 120 -13.38 16.00 6.47
CA GLU A 120 -13.98 15.18 5.43
C GLU A 120 -14.50 13.86 6.03
N ASP A 121 -15.65 13.40 5.56
CA ASP A 121 -16.21 12.13 6.01
C ASP A 121 -15.60 10.98 5.18
N ILE A 122 -14.99 10.03 5.87
CA ILE A 122 -14.39 8.83 5.26
C ILE A 122 -15.39 8.05 4.40
N GLU A 123 -16.68 8.09 4.74
CA GLU A 123 -17.76 7.48 3.95
C GLU A 123 -17.79 8.03 2.52
N GLN A 124 -17.42 9.30 2.29
CA GLN A 124 -17.40 9.93 0.96
C GLN A 124 -16.27 9.42 0.06
N TYR A 125 -15.27 8.75 0.65
CA TYR A 125 -14.10 8.21 -0.06
C TYR A 125 -14.16 6.69 -0.16
N LYS A 126 -15.00 6.03 0.66
CA LYS A 126 -15.29 4.61 0.54
C LYS A 126 -15.80 4.24 -0.84
N ASP A 127 -16.74 5.00 -1.40
CA ASP A 127 -17.23 4.73 -2.76
C ASP A 127 -16.13 4.80 -3.82
N LEU A 128 -15.22 5.77 -3.70
CA LEU A 128 -14.07 5.89 -4.60
C LEU A 128 -13.12 4.70 -4.41
N PHE A 129 -12.85 4.30 -3.17
CA PHE A 129 -12.02 3.16 -2.84
C PHE A 129 -12.61 1.83 -3.33
N PHE A 130 -13.89 1.58 -3.06
CA PHE A 130 -14.60 0.39 -3.54
C PHE A 130 -14.67 0.35 -5.07
N SER A 131 -14.86 1.49 -5.73
CA SER A 131 -14.82 1.55 -7.19
C SER A 131 -13.46 1.11 -7.74
N HIS A 132 -12.36 1.48 -7.07
CA HIS A 132 -11.02 1.04 -7.43
C HIS A 132 -10.82 -0.46 -7.23
N PHE A 133 -11.18 -0.97 -6.05
CA PHE A 133 -11.14 -2.41 -5.78
C PHE A 133 -11.95 -3.18 -6.83
N HIS A 134 -13.18 -2.74 -7.11
CA HIS A 134 -14.06 -3.39 -8.09
C HIS A 134 -13.43 -3.46 -9.48
N ILE A 135 -12.91 -2.35 -9.99
CA ILE A 135 -12.26 -2.29 -11.30
C ILE A 135 -11.02 -3.18 -11.34
N LEU A 136 -10.14 -3.09 -10.34
CA LEU A 136 -8.92 -3.90 -10.30
C LEU A 136 -9.24 -5.40 -10.16
N ASN A 137 -10.25 -5.75 -9.37
CA ASN A 137 -10.69 -7.14 -9.18
C ASN A 137 -11.32 -7.76 -10.43
N GLN A 138 -11.79 -6.94 -11.38
CA GLN A 138 -12.32 -7.39 -12.69
C GLN A 138 -11.29 -7.31 -13.82
N SER A 139 -10.08 -6.84 -13.53
CA SER A 139 -9.01 -6.71 -14.51
C SER A 139 -8.13 -7.98 -14.57
N GLU A 140 -6.99 -7.89 -15.25
CA GLU A 140 -5.95 -8.94 -15.26
C GLU A 140 -5.10 -9.00 -13.98
N ILE A 141 -5.25 -8.02 -13.07
CA ILE A 141 -4.50 -7.93 -11.81
C ILE A 141 -4.64 -9.17 -10.90
N PRO A 142 -5.83 -9.77 -10.68
CA PRO A 142 -5.96 -10.95 -9.83
C PRO A 142 -5.14 -12.14 -10.33
N GLU A 143 -5.10 -12.34 -11.66
CA GLU A 143 -4.28 -13.38 -12.28
C GLU A 143 -2.80 -13.10 -12.05
N MET A 144 -2.34 -11.87 -12.30
CA MET A 144 -0.96 -11.47 -12.08
C MET A 144 -0.52 -11.61 -10.62
N ILE A 145 -1.39 -11.22 -9.67
CA ILE A 145 -1.14 -11.38 -8.23
C ILE A 145 -1.03 -12.86 -7.85
N SER A 146 -1.89 -13.72 -8.40
CA SER A 146 -1.85 -15.17 -8.10
C SER A 146 -0.55 -15.85 -8.54
N GLN A 147 0.04 -15.34 -9.63
CA GLN A 147 1.30 -15.84 -10.21
C GLN A 147 2.55 -15.34 -9.47
N ILE A 148 2.42 -14.39 -8.54
CA ILE A 148 3.56 -13.95 -7.73
C ILE A 148 4.03 -15.11 -6.84
N SER A 149 5.30 -15.50 -6.99
CA SER A 149 5.91 -16.58 -6.23
C SER A 149 6.71 -16.02 -5.06
N LEU A 150 6.65 -16.69 -3.90
CA LEU A 150 7.57 -16.38 -2.80
C LEU A 150 9.02 -16.61 -3.21
N ASN A 151 9.29 -17.60 -4.06
CA ASN A 151 10.64 -17.89 -4.52
C ASN A 151 11.25 -16.76 -5.36
N ASP A 152 10.45 -15.81 -5.84
CA ASP A 152 10.94 -14.63 -6.56
C ASP A 152 11.61 -13.62 -5.61
N PHE A 153 11.31 -13.67 -4.31
CA PHE A 153 11.66 -12.64 -3.34
C PHE A 153 12.32 -13.15 -2.06
N PHE A 154 12.04 -14.40 -1.70
CA PHE A 154 12.48 -14.99 -0.44
C PHE A 154 13.49 -16.10 -0.69
N GLU A 155 14.67 -15.92 -0.10
CA GLU A 155 15.61 -17.01 0.09
C GLU A 155 15.43 -17.60 1.50
N PRO A 156 15.53 -18.92 1.68
CA PRO A 156 15.52 -19.53 3.00
C PRO A 156 16.65 -18.96 3.88
N LYS A 157 16.29 -18.34 5.01
CA LYS A 157 17.26 -17.80 5.97
C LYS A 157 16.88 -18.19 7.40
N PRO A 158 17.88 -18.34 8.30
CA PRO A 158 17.66 -18.79 9.68
C PRO A 158 17.01 -17.71 10.56
N ASN A 159 17.14 -16.43 10.21
CA ASN A 159 16.43 -15.33 10.83
C ASN A 159 15.12 -15.09 10.07
N ASN A 160 14.00 -15.05 10.79
CA ASN A 160 12.67 -14.79 10.22
C ASN A 160 12.48 -13.29 9.85
N GLN A 161 13.51 -12.70 9.26
CA GLN A 161 13.55 -11.31 8.80
C GLN A 161 13.96 -11.32 7.34
N TYR A 162 13.10 -10.73 6.51
CA TYR A 162 13.24 -10.66 5.09
C TYR A 162 13.32 -9.20 4.66
N LEU A 163 14.22 -8.93 3.72
CA LEU A 163 14.40 -7.63 3.12
C LEU A 163 14.43 -7.80 1.61
N ILE A 164 13.47 -7.21 0.93
CA ILE A 164 13.31 -7.27 -0.53
C ILE A 164 13.63 -5.88 -1.07
N LEU A 165 14.69 -5.75 -1.85
CA LEU A 165 15.10 -4.44 -2.37
C LEU A 165 14.17 -3.98 -3.48
N SER A 166 13.96 -2.67 -3.58
CA SER A 166 13.13 -2.06 -4.63
C SER A 166 13.52 -2.53 -6.04
N ARG A 167 14.82 -2.65 -6.33
CA ARG A 167 15.30 -3.19 -7.62
C ARG A 167 14.80 -4.61 -7.92
N ASP A 168 14.69 -5.46 -6.90
CA ASP A 168 14.30 -6.86 -7.05
C ASP A 168 12.78 -6.95 -7.28
N VAL A 169 12.01 -6.15 -6.53
CA VAL A 169 10.56 -5.95 -6.76
C VAL A 169 10.30 -5.44 -8.18
N LEU A 170 11.03 -4.40 -8.59
CA LEU A 170 10.87 -3.80 -9.90
C LEU A 170 11.39 -4.67 -11.03
N ASN A 171 12.26 -5.65 -10.81
CA ASN A 171 12.68 -6.59 -11.85
C ASN A 171 11.60 -7.63 -12.20
N ASN A 172 10.64 -7.87 -11.30
CA ASN A 172 9.54 -8.80 -11.54
C ASN A 172 8.59 -8.29 -12.63
N SER A 173 8.39 -9.09 -13.68
CA SER A 173 7.62 -8.70 -14.87
C SER A 173 6.13 -8.48 -14.58
N ASN A 174 5.55 -9.23 -13.65
CA ASN A 174 4.16 -9.06 -13.22
C ASN A 174 4.00 -7.76 -12.45
N ILE A 175 4.93 -7.42 -11.55
CA ILE A 175 4.90 -6.15 -10.81
C ILE A 175 4.99 -4.95 -11.76
N LYS A 176 5.88 -4.98 -12.76
CA LYS A 176 5.95 -3.90 -13.78
C LYS A 176 4.63 -3.70 -14.51
N LYS A 177 3.95 -4.79 -14.90
CA LYS A 177 2.64 -4.72 -15.57
C LYS A 177 1.57 -4.17 -14.62
N ILE A 178 1.53 -4.66 -13.39
CA ILE A 178 0.63 -4.19 -12.34
C ILE A 178 0.75 -2.68 -12.16
N ILE A 179 1.97 -2.15 -11.99
CA ILE A 179 2.21 -0.71 -11.86
C ILE A 179 1.59 0.03 -13.04
N LYS A 180 1.88 -0.39 -14.28
CA LYS A 180 1.36 0.23 -15.50
C LYS A 180 -0.18 0.27 -15.56
N ILE A 181 -0.86 -0.81 -15.13
CA ILE A 181 -2.32 -0.92 -15.12
C ILE A 181 -2.92 -0.05 -14.01
N VAL A 182 -2.29 -0.05 -12.84
CA VAL A 182 -2.76 0.68 -11.65
C VAL A 182 -2.57 2.19 -11.80
N THR A 183 -1.48 2.65 -12.45
CA THR A 183 -1.12 4.07 -12.55
C THR A 183 -2.27 4.99 -13.00
N PRO A 184 -2.96 4.75 -14.14
CA PRO A 184 -4.02 5.66 -14.59
C PRO A 184 -5.17 5.79 -13.59
N MET A 185 -5.53 4.69 -12.93
CA MET A 185 -6.55 4.67 -11.90
C MET A 185 -6.09 5.44 -10.67
N TYR A 186 -4.90 5.12 -10.16
CA TYR A 186 -4.29 5.80 -9.03
C TYR A 186 -4.26 7.32 -9.25
N LEU A 187 -3.78 7.77 -10.42
CA LEU A 187 -3.70 9.19 -10.75
C LEU A 187 -5.08 9.86 -10.87
N ASN A 188 -6.10 9.14 -11.33
CA ASN A 188 -7.47 9.65 -11.36
C ASN A 188 -8.01 9.84 -9.93
N PHE A 189 -7.80 8.86 -9.05
CA PHE A 189 -8.14 8.95 -7.64
C PHE A 189 -7.42 10.12 -6.95
N TYR A 190 -6.11 10.19 -7.12
CA TYR A 190 -5.27 11.29 -6.63
C TYR A 190 -5.82 12.66 -7.07
N LYS A 191 -6.14 12.83 -8.35
CA LYS A 191 -6.71 14.08 -8.89
C LYS A 191 -8.09 14.40 -8.32
N LYS A 192 -8.99 13.42 -8.22
CA LYS A 192 -10.34 13.62 -7.67
C LYS A 192 -10.29 14.13 -6.23
N ILE A 193 -9.33 13.63 -5.46
CA ILE A 193 -9.21 13.96 -4.04
C ILE A 193 -8.47 15.29 -3.87
N LYS A 194 -7.38 15.51 -4.62
CA LYS A 194 -6.68 16.80 -4.64
C LYS A 194 -7.59 17.96 -5.08
N LYS A 195 -8.50 17.75 -6.04
CA LYS A 195 -9.45 18.78 -6.51
C LYS A 195 -10.44 19.24 -5.43
N ARG A 196 -10.75 18.39 -4.43
CA ARG A 196 -11.62 18.74 -3.31
C ARG A 196 -10.94 19.65 -2.27
N ASN A 197 -9.61 19.77 -2.32
CA ASN A 197 -8.80 20.58 -1.40
C ASN A 197 -7.87 21.58 -2.14
N PRO A 198 -8.40 22.60 -2.83
CA PRO A 198 -7.64 23.48 -3.72
C PRO A 198 -6.81 24.58 -3.02
N THR A 199 -6.93 24.75 -1.70
CA THR A 199 -6.10 25.69 -0.89
C THR A 199 -4.72 25.11 -0.54
N VAL A 200 -4.34 24.00 -1.18
CA VAL A 200 -3.03 23.35 -1.09
C VAL A 200 -2.39 23.23 -2.48
#